data_AF-A0A4P7W2N2-F1
#
_entry.id   AF-A0A4P7W2N2-F1
#
_cell.length_a   1.000
_cell.length_b   1.000
_cell.length_c   1.000
_cell.angle_alpha   90.00
_cell.angle_beta   90.00
_cell.angle_gamma   90.00
#
_symmetry.space_group_name_H-M   'P 1'
#
loop_
_entity.id
_entity.type
_entity.pdbx_description
1 polymer ?
#
loop_
_entity_poly.entity_id
_entity_poly.type
_entity_poly.pdbx_seq_one_letter_code
_entity_poly.pdbx_strand_id
1 'polypeptide(L)'
;MNSNDLICCSSCNELKPLSEFSRNSRSKSGHLSICKTCQKSRISIGKRVSASYPPSAFKAYNPKFEGQQPLQLIAAMRELAEELKNRGFSYKGELTYLNVIKI
;
A
#
# COMPACT_ATOMS: atom_id res chain seq x y z
N MET A 1 21.41 8.63 -29.54
CA MET A 1 20.15 7.88 -29.55
C MET A 1 19.05 8.88 -29.85
N ASN A 2 18.35 8.68 -30.96
CA ASN A 2 17.44 9.68 -31.52
C ASN A 2 16.18 9.77 -30.66
N SER A 3 15.69 10.98 -30.41
CA SER A 3 14.49 11.24 -29.60
C SER A 3 13.17 10.71 -30.21
N ASN A 4 13.24 10.06 -31.38
CA ASN A 4 12.08 9.59 -32.17
C ASN A 4 11.88 8.06 -32.15
N ASP A 5 12.72 7.29 -31.45
CA ASP A 5 12.49 5.84 -31.34
C ASP A 5 11.24 5.58 -30.49
N LEU A 6 10.31 4.75 -30.99
CA LEU A 6 9.09 4.40 -30.28
C LEU A 6 9.31 3.21 -29.35
N ILE A 7 8.78 3.31 -28.12
CA ILE A 7 8.80 2.25 -27.10
C ILE A 7 7.37 2.03 -26.60
N CYS A 8 7.03 0.76 -26.36
CA CYS A 8 5.74 0.37 -25.79
C CYS A 8 5.72 0.57 -24.27
N CYS A 9 4.71 1.29 -23.75
CA CYS A 9 4.51 1.46 -22.32
C CYS A 9 3.92 0.20 -21.69
N SER A 10 4.54 -0.38 -20.66
CA SER A 10 4.04 -1.60 -20.00
C SER A 10 2.75 -1.44 -19.19
N SER A 11 2.29 -0.19 -18.97
CA SER A 11 1.07 0.10 -18.22
C SER A 11 -0.14 0.38 -19.09
N CYS A 12 0.04 1.00 -20.26
CA CYS A 12 -1.06 1.33 -21.18
C CYS A 12 -0.95 0.63 -22.54
N ASN A 13 0.14 -0.11 -22.78
CA ASN A 13 0.42 -0.87 -23.99
C ASN A 13 0.41 -0.04 -25.30
N GLU A 14 0.63 1.28 -25.19
CA GLU A 14 0.75 2.17 -26.34
C GLU A 14 2.21 2.38 -26.74
N LEU A 15 2.48 2.42 -28.04
CA LEU A 15 3.76 2.84 -28.61
C LEU A 15 3.86 4.37 -28.53
N LYS A 16 4.88 4.86 -27.83
CA LYS A 16 5.14 6.30 -27.65
C LYS A 16 6.62 6.61 -27.92
N PRO A 17 6.96 7.83 -28.34
CA PRO A 17 8.35 8.19 -28.55
C PRO A 17 9.12 8.17 -27.22
N LEU A 18 10.43 7.92 -27.27
CA LEU A 18 11.34 7.94 -26.12
C LEU A 18 11.26 9.22 -25.28
N SER A 19 10.91 10.34 -25.90
CA SER A 19 10.68 11.63 -25.23
C SER A 19 9.54 11.60 -24.20
N GLU A 20 8.58 10.69 -24.35
CA GLU A 20 7.45 10.45 -23.43
C GLU A 20 7.84 9.57 -22.23
N PHE A 21 9.08 9.07 -22.17
CA PHE A 21 9.60 8.24 -21.10
C PHE A 21 10.66 9.00 -20.29
N SER A 22 10.56 8.94 -18.96
CA SER A 22 11.56 9.54 -18.08
C SER A 22 12.87 8.74 -18.13
N ARG A 23 14.01 9.43 -18.09
CA ARG A 23 15.32 8.78 -18.02
C ARG A 23 15.47 8.03 -16.71
N ASN A 24 16.04 6.83 -16.78
CA ASN A 24 16.36 6.00 -15.63
C ASN A 24 17.73 5.33 -15.84
N SER A 25 18.74 5.88 -15.19
CA SER A 25 20.13 5.38 -15.27
C SER A 25 20.30 3.97 -14.72
N ARG A 26 19.35 3.46 -13.93
CA ARG A 26 19.38 2.09 -13.39
C ARG A 26 18.80 1.05 -14.36
N SER A 27 18.16 1.48 -15.45
CA SER A 27 17.59 0.58 -16.44
C SER A 27 18.60 0.29 -17.55
N LYS A 28 18.59 -0.94 -18.07
CA LYS A 28 19.47 -1.35 -19.19
C LYS A 28 19.29 -0.48 -20.43
N SER A 29 18.08 0.03 -20.67
CA SER A 29 17.73 0.91 -21.79
C SER A 29 17.92 2.40 -21.49
N GLY A 30 18.24 2.79 -20.26
CA GLY A 30 18.36 4.20 -19.84
C GLY A 30 17.03 4.95 -19.68
N HIS A 31 15.88 4.30 -19.89
CA HIS A 31 14.54 4.87 -19.80
C HIS A 31 13.60 3.97 -18.98
N LEU A 32 12.58 4.56 -18.36
CA LEU A 32 11.51 3.79 -17.69
C LEU A 32 10.73 2.94 -18.70
N SER A 33 10.15 1.83 -18.24
CA SER A 33 9.23 1.00 -19.01
C SER A 33 7.81 1.55 -19.11
N ILE A 34 7.52 2.64 -18.38
CA ILE A 34 6.22 3.32 -18.36
C ILE A 34 6.35 4.76 -18.84
N CYS A 35 5.33 5.25 -19.56
CA CYS A 35 5.28 6.64 -20.02
C CYS A 35 5.05 7.62 -18.86
N LYS A 36 5.38 8.89 -19.07
CA LYS A 36 5.19 9.98 -18.09
C LYS A 36 3.74 10.09 -17.60
N THR A 37 2.76 9.83 -18.46
CA THR A 37 1.34 9.85 -18.08
C THR A 37 1.01 8.75 -17.09
N CYS A 38 1.37 7.50 -17.38
CA CYS A 38 1.21 6.37 -16.45
C CYS A 38 2.01 6.59 -15.16
N GLN A 39 3.21 7.19 -15.25
CA GLN A 39 4.00 7.54 -14.08
C GLN A 39 3.26 8.54 -13.18
N LYS A 40 2.67 9.61 -13.74
CA LYS A 40 1.85 10.58 -12.99
C LYS A 40 0.64 9.93 -12.32
N SER A 41 -0.09 9.08 -13.05
CA SER A 41 -1.24 8.33 -12.51
C SER A 41 -0.83 7.41 -11.35
N ARG A 42 0.32 6.75 -11.46
CA ARG A 42 0.85 5.89 -10.38
C ARG A 42 1.20 6.69 -9.13
N ILE A 43 1.80 7.87 -9.28
CA ILE A 43 2.15 8.77 -8.16
C ILE A 43 0.88 9.35 -7.53
N SER A 44 -0.13 9.73 -8.31
CA SER A 44 -1.39 10.28 -7.77
C SER A 44 -2.19 9.22 -7.02
N ILE A 45 -2.21 7.97 -7.50
CA ILE A 45 -2.73 6.83 -6.74
C ILE A 45 -1.94 6.68 -5.44
N GLY A 46 -0.61 6.66 -5.48
CA GLY A 46 0.22 6.58 -4.26
C GLY A 46 -0.06 7.68 -3.24
N LYS A 47 -0.30 8.93 -3.68
CA LYS A 47 -0.69 10.06 -2.82
C LYS A 47 -2.10 9.95 -2.24
N ARG A 48 -3.03 9.32 -2.97
CA ARG A 48 -4.40 9.07 -2.50
C ARG A 48 -4.47 7.85 -1.58
N VAL A 49 -3.66 6.83 -1.86
CA VAL A 49 -3.51 5.65 -1.02
C VAL A 49 -2.75 6.00 0.27
N SER A 50 -1.77 6.91 0.25
CA SER A 50 -1.18 7.42 1.49
C SER A 50 -2.18 8.18 2.38
N ALA A 51 -3.29 8.66 1.82
CA ALA A 51 -4.38 9.26 2.60
C ALA A 51 -5.38 8.22 3.13
N SER A 52 -5.38 6.97 2.63
CA SER A 52 -6.43 5.96 2.90
C SER A 52 -5.92 4.58 3.38
N TYR A 53 -4.63 4.28 3.27
CA TYR A 53 -3.96 3.07 3.78
C TYR A 53 -2.65 3.51 4.46
N PRO A 54 -2.35 3.03 5.68
CA PRO A 54 -1.85 3.89 6.73
C PRO A 54 -0.50 4.53 6.37
N PRO A 55 -0.36 5.87 6.54
CA PRO A 55 0.91 6.56 6.41
C PRO A 55 1.97 5.93 7.31
N SER A 56 3.24 6.12 6.95
CA SER A 56 4.43 5.74 7.73
C SER A 56 4.56 6.39 9.12
N ALA A 57 3.55 7.14 9.58
CA ALA A 57 3.35 7.42 10.99
C ALA A 57 2.43 6.32 11.52
N PHE A 58 3.02 5.31 12.18
CA PHE A 58 2.28 4.45 13.08
C PHE A 58 1.32 5.33 13.90
N LYS A 59 0.03 5.11 13.68
CA LYS A 59 -1.11 5.79 14.29
C LYS A 59 -0.81 5.97 15.78
N ALA A 60 -1.01 7.16 16.33
CA ALA A 60 -0.94 7.39 17.79
C ALA A 60 -1.70 6.26 18.47
N TYR A 61 -0.92 5.34 19.04
CA TYR A 61 -1.45 4.16 19.69
C TYR A 61 -2.02 4.63 21.02
N ASN A 62 -3.16 4.07 21.43
CA ASN A 62 -3.76 4.46 22.70
C ASN A 62 -2.74 4.15 23.81
N PRO A 63 -2.22 5.15 24.55
CA PRO A 63 -1.16 4.95 25.54
C PRO A 63 -1.50 3.90 26.59
N LYS A 64 -2.81 3.66 26.84
CA LYS A 64 -3.29 2.62 27.75
C LYS A 64 -2.71 1.23 27.43
N PHE A 65 -2.39 0.97 26.17
CA PHE A 65 -1.96 -0.35 25.74
C PHE A 65 -0.45 -0.40 25.45
N GLU A 66 0.31 0.64 25.81
CA GLU A 66 1.75 0.74 25.55
C GLU A 66 2.51 -0.46 26.11
N GLY A 67 3.43 -1.02 25.31
CA GLY A 67 4.19 -2.22 25.68
C GLY A 67 3.44 -3.55 25.55
N GLN A 68 2.15 -3.56 25.19
CA GLN A 68 1.42 -4.80 24.96
C GLN A 68 1.72 -5.41 23.59
N GLN A 69 1.97 -6.71 23.57
CA GLN A 69 2.17 -7.48 22.33
C GLN A 69 0.83 -7.66 21.61
N PRO A 70 0.82 -7.74 20.26
CA PRO A 70 -0.43 -7.93 19.49
C PRO A 70 -1.29 -9.11 19.95
N LEU A 71 -0.65 -10.21 20.39
CA LEU A 71 -1.37 -11.38 20.91
C LEU A 71 -2.13 -11.09 22.21
N GLN A 72 -1.57 -10.24 23.09
CA GLN A 72 -2.21 -9.82 24.34
C GLN A 72 -3.45 -8.96 24.07
N LEU A 73 -3.38 -8.07 23.07
CA LEU A 73 -4.52 -7.26 22.64
C LEU A 73 -5.65 -8.12 22.07
N ILE A 74 -5.30 -9.12 21.25
CA ILE A 74 -6.28 -10.05 20.68
C ILE A 74 -6.95 -10.87 21.79
N ALA A 75 -6.19 -11.31 22.79
CA ALA A 75 -6.74 -12.01 23.95
C ALA A 75 -7.71 -11.12 24.74
N ALA A 76 -7.29 -9.89 25.08
CA ALA A 76 -8.14 -8.92 25.77
C ALA A 76 -9.43 -8.60 25.00
N MET A 77 -9.37 -8.55 23.66
CA MET A 77 -10.54 -8.35 22.82
C MET A 77 -11.53 -9.52 22.90
N ARG A 78 -11.03 -10.77 22.98
CA ARG A 78 -11.87 -11.97 23.14
C ARG A 78 -12.57 -11.97 24.49
N GLU A 79 -11.84 -11.72 25.56
CA GLU A 79 -12.38 -11.65 26.93
C GLU A 79 -13.46 -10.57 27.05
N LEU A 80 -13.22 -9.38 26.49
CA LEU A 80 -14.21 -8.30 26.48
C LEU A 80 -15.47 -8.68 25.70
N ALA A 81 -15.32 -9.32 24.53
CA ALA A 81 -16.45 -9.74 23.71
C ALA A 81 -17.30 -10.80 24.42
N GLU A 82 -16.69 -11.68 25.21
CA GLU A 82 -17.37 -12.68 26.04
C GLU A 82 -18.14 -12.02 27.19
N GLU A 83 -17.52 -11.09 27.91
CA GLU A 83 -18.18 -10.33 28.97
C GLU A 83 -19.39 -9.54 28.45
N LEU A 84 -19.27 -8.93 27.26
CA LEU A 84 -20.39 -8.25 26.61
C LEU A 84 -21.54 -9.21 26.29
N LYS A 85 -21.24 -10.41 25.81
CA LYS A 85 -22.25 -11.45 25.59
C LYS A 85 -22.94 -11.88 26.88
N ASN A 86 -22.18 -12.07 27.95
CA ASN A 86 -22.71 -12.44 29.27
C ASN A 86 -23.66 -11.36 29.82
N ARG A 87 -23.40 -10.09 29.48
CA ARG A 87 -24.27 -8.95 29.80
C ARG A 87 -25.43 -8.75 28.81
N GLY A 88 -25.61 -9.66 27.85
CA GLY A 88 -26.71 -9.62 26.88
C GLY A 88 -26.47 -8.77 25.64
N PHE A 89 -25.24 -8.30 25.41
CA PHE A 89 -24.88 -7.53 24.22
C PHE A 89 -24.34 -8.44 23.12
N SER A 90 -24.79 -8.22 21.88
CA SER A 90 -24.25 -8.90 20.71
C SER A 90 -23.11 -8.08 20.10
N TYR A 91 -21.96 -8.72 19.87
CA TYR A 91 -20.80 -8.11 19.21
C TYR A 91 -20.49 -8.85 17.91
N LYS A 92 -20.34 -8.11 16.80
CA LYS A 92 -19.89 -8.61 15.51
C LYS A 92 -18.71 -7.75 15.02
N GLY A 93 -17.57 -8.37 14.77
CA GLY A 93 -16.38 -7.71 14.24
C GLY A 93 -15.55 -8.68 13.38
N GLU A 94 -14.88 -8.14 12.36
CA GLU A 94 -14.02 -8.89 11.44
C GLU A 94 -12.58 -8.35 11.53
N LEU A 95 -11.60 -9.24 11.68
CA LEU A 95 -10.18 -8.90 11.70
C LEU A 95 -9.48 -9.60 10.53
N THR A 96 -8.87 -8.81 9.64
CA THR A 96 -8.07 -9.33 8.50
C THR A 96 -6.60 -9.05 8.74
N TYR A 97 -5.76 -10.09 8.71
CA TYR A 97 -4.30 -9.96 8.81
C TYR A 97 -3.61 -10.52 7.56
N LEU A 98 -2.73 -9.72 6.97
CA LEU A 98 -1.91 -10.11 5.82
C LEU A 98 -0.51 -10.47 6.32
N ASN A 99 -0.18 -11.76 6.30
CA ASN A 99 1.19 -12.23 6.51
C ASN A 99 1.93 -12.26 5.17
N VAL A 100 3.05 -11.55 5.06
CA VAL A 100 3.96 -11.69 3.91
C VAL A 100 5.05 -12.70 4.28
N ILE A 101 4.94 -13.90 3.74
CA ILE A 101 5.99 -14.91 3.83
C ILE A 101 6.96 -14.66 2.67
N LYS A 102 8.24 -14.39 2.98
CA LYS A 102 9.31 -14.37 1.98
C LYS A 102 9.87 -15.79 1.89
N ILE A 103 9.76 -16.38 0.69
CA ILE A 103 10.33 -17.68 0.33
C ILE A 103 11.76 -17.45 -0.14
#